data_AF-A0A926KNV5-F1
#
_entry.id   AF-A0A926KNV5-F1
#
_cell.length_a   1.000
_cell.length_b   1.000
_cell.length_c   1.000
_cell.angle_alpha   90.00
_cell.angle_beta   90.00
_cell.angle_gamma   90.00
#
_symmetry.space_group_name_H-M   'P 1'
#
loop_
_entity.id
_entity.type
_entity.pdbx_description
1 polymer ?
#
loop_
_entity_poly.entity_id
_entity_poly.type
_entity_poly.pdbx_seq_one_letter_code
_entity_poly.pdbx_strand_id
1 'polypeptide(L)'
;MLLNDIKRVLRISEANTAFDTEITDLIEAARHDLFLSGVLSSKVNSDTDPLIKRAVSVYVKANFGYDNPDADRLRMSYESLKAHLTLSQEYTVEVTTP
;
A
#
# COMPACT_ATOMS: atom_id res chain seq x y z
N MET A 1 -7.42 11.99 -0.45
CA MET A 1 -6.29 11.70 0.46
C MET A 1 -6.30 10.21 0.72
N LEU A 2 -5.19 9.51 0.47
CA LEU A 2 -5.13 8.05 0.61
C LEU A 2 -5.58 7.56 2.00
N LEU A 3 -5.27 8.30 3.07
CA LEU A 3 -5.71 8.00 4.43
C LEU A 3 -7.22 7.76 4.54
N ASN A 4 -8.07 8.65 4.00
CA ASN A 4 -9.53 8.48 4.08
C ASN A 4 -10.01 7.26 3.28
N ASP A 5 -9.35 6.94 2.17
CA ASP A 5 -9.67 5.73 1.41
C ASP A 5 -9.30 4.47 2.20
N ILE A 6 -8.15 4.47 2.89
CA ILE A 6 -7.74 3.37 3.76
C ILE A 6 -8.67 3.24 4.97
N LYS A 7 -9.10 4.34 5.59
CA LYS A 7 -10.13 4.31 6.65
C LYS A 7 -11.40 3.61 6.17
N ARG A 8 -11.89 3.94 4.97
CA ARG A 8 -13.07 3.28 4.37
C ARG A 8 -12.83 1.78 4.16
N VAL A 9 -11.64 1.40 3.70
CA VAL A 9 -11.23 -0.01 3.54
C VAL A 9 -11.23 -0.77 4.87
N LEU A 10 -10.81 -0.12 5.95
CA LEU A 10 -10.83 -0.63 7.32
C LEU A 10 -12.21 -0.52 8.00
N ARG A 11 -13.22 0.05 7.32
CA ARG A 11 -14.56 0.34 7.87
C ARG A 11 -14.54 1.30 9.06
N ILE A 12 -13.57 2.20 9.10
CA ILE A 12 -13.44 3.28 10.08
C ILE A 12 -14.09 4.54 9.50
N SER A 13 -14.93 5.21 10.31
CA SER A 13 -15.52 6.50 9.94
C SER A 13 -14.43 7.55 9.73
N GLU A 14 -14.57 8.41 8.72
CA GLU A 14 -13.60 9.49 8.46
C GLU A 14 -13.42 10.44 9.64
N ALA A 15 -14.48 10.64 10.43
CA ALA A 15 -14.46 11.48 11.63
C ALA A 15 -13.70 10.85 12.81
N ASN A 16 -13.45 9.54 12.77
CA ASN A 16 -12.63 8.89 13.80
C ASN A 16 -11.15 9.07 13.45
N THR A 17 -10.45 9.82 14.30
CA THR A 17 -9.03 10.15 14.11
C THR A 17 -8.10 9.38 15.05
N ALA A 18 -8.63 8.49 15.89
CA ALA A 18 -7.86 7.78 16.91
C ALA A 18 -6.76 6.87 16.33
N PHE A 19 -6.91 6.47 15.06
CA PHE A 19 -6.02 5.55 14.37
C PHE A 19 -5.21 6.20 13.24
N ASP A 20 -5.28 7.53 13.08
CA ASP A 20 -4.75 8.20 11.89
C ASP A 20 -3.25 8.07 11.79
N THR A 21 -2.55 8.20 12.92
CA THR A 21 -1.10 8.01 12.98
C THR A 21 -0.72 6.58 12.62
N GLU A 22 -1.33 5.57 13.24
CA GLU A 22 -1.04 4.16 12.96
C GLU A 22 -1.31 3.81 11.49
N ILE A 23 -2.45 4.25 10.94
CA ILE A 23 -2.79 4.00 9.54
C ILE A 23 -1.78 4.71 8.62
N THR A 24 -1.38 5.94 8.94
CA THR A 24 -0.38 6.68 8.16
C THR A 24 0.98 5.98 8.20
N ASP A 25 1.42 5.51 9.37
CA ASP A 25 2.68 4.77 9.51
C ASP A 25 2.66 3.48 8.69
N LEU A 26 1.54 2.75 8.66
CA LEU A 26 1.38 1.55 7.84
C LEU A 26 1.35 1.86 6.34
N ILE A 27 0.77 3.00 5.93
CA ILE A 27 0.80 3.46 4.53
C ILE A 27 2.25 3.71 4.12
N GLU A 28 3.00 4.47 4.92
CA GLU A 28 4.39 4.81 4.61
C GLU A 28 5.30 3.57 4.64
N ALA A 29 5.08 2.64 5.58
CA ALA A 29 5.77 1.35 5.59
C ALA A 29 5.52 0.56 4.30
N ALA A 30 4.28 0.51 3.81
CA ALA A 30 3.95 -0.17 2.56
C ALA A 30 4.63 0.46 1.34
N ARG A 31 4.66 1.80 1.28
CA ARG A 31 5.34 2.54 0.18
C ARG A 31 6.83 2.27 0.19
N HIS A 32 7.45 2.33 1.37
CA HIS A 32 8.88 2.07 1.52
C HIS A 32 9.24 0.63 1.17
N ASP A 33 8.44 -0.36 1.55
CA ASP A 33 8.68 -1.76 1.18
C ASP A 33 8.62 -1.97 -0.34
N LEU A 34 7.63 -1.37 -1.02
CA LEU A 34 7.55 -1.40 -2.48
C LEU A 34 8.77 -0.73 -3.13
N PHE A 35 9.18 0.42 -2.61
CA PHE A 35 10.34 1.16 -3.10
C PHE A 35 11.64 0.35 -2.94
N LEU A 36 11.87 -0.21 -1.75
CA LEU A 36 13.02 -1.07 -1.46
C LEU A 36 13.03 -2.33 -2.33
N SER A 37 11.86 -2.81 -2.74
CA SER A 37 11.72 -3.97 -3.62
C SER A 37 11.94 -3.63 -5.11
N GLY A 38 12.12 -2.35 -5.46
CA GLY A 38 12.48 -1.91 -6.81
C GLY A 38 11.39 -1.15 -7.57
N VAL A 39 10.26 -0.82 -6.94
CA VAL A 39 9.22 0.04 -7.54
C VAL A 39 9.68 1.51 -7.54
N LEU A 40 9.44 2.24 -8.62
CA LEU A 40 9.85 3.64 -8.77
C LEU A 40 9.24 4.54 -7.69
N SER A 41 10.01 5.54 -7.26
CA SER A 41 9.55 6.57 -6.31
C SER A 41 8.31 7.31 -6.81
N SER A 42 8.26 7.62 -8.11
CA SER A 42 7.12 8.26 -8.78
C SER A 42 5.83 7.43 -8.72
N LYS A 43 5.96 6.10 -8.72
CA LYS A 43 4.84 5.16 -8.60
C LYS A 43 4.42 4.97 -7.14
N VAL A 44 5.35 4.63 -6.24
CA VAL A 44 4.99 4.36 -4.83
C VAL A 44 4.36 5.55 -4.13
N ASN A 45 4.64 6.79 -4.56
CA ASN A 45 4.07 8.01 -4.03
C ASN A 45 2.80 8.47 -4.75
N SER A 46 2.33 7.72 -5.76
CA SER A 46 1.11 8.03 -6.50
C SER A 46 -0.13 7.48 -5.79
N ASP A 47 -0.95 8.40 -5.25
CA ASP A 47 -2.25 8.07 -4.64
C ASP A 47 -3.34 7.72 -5.67
N THR A 48 -3.08 7.98 -6.95
CA THR A 48 -4.01 7.75 -8.05
C THR A 48 -3.72 6.46 -8.82
N ASP A 49 -2.53 5.87 -8.63
CA ASP A 49 -2.19 4.60 -9.25
C ASP A 49 -3.00 3.46 -8.59
N PRO A 50 -3.86 2.76 -9.35
CA PRO A 50 -4.79 1.79 -8.80
C PRO A 50 -4.08 0.57 -8.20
N LEU A 51 -2.92 0.15 -8.74
CA LEU A 51 -2.20 -1.00 -8.23
C LEU A 51 -1.39 -0.65 -6.98
N ILE A 52 -0.80 0.54 -6.92
CA ILE A 52 -0.13 1.05 -5.72
C ILE A 52 -1.12 1.21 -4.59
N LYS A 53 -2.26 1.85 -4.84
CA LYS A 53 -3.35 1.97 -3.86
C LYS A 53 -3.82 0.60 -3.37
N ARG A 54 -3.93 -0.37 -4.27
CA ARG A 54 -4.31 -1.75 -3.91
C ARG A 54 -3.25 -2.41 -3.02
N ALA A 55 -1.97 -2.30 -3.35
CA ALA A 55 -0.87 -2.85 -2.56
C ALA A 55 -0.85 -2.27 -1.15
N VAL A 56 -0.91 -0.94 -1.02
CA VAL A 56 -0.98 -0.26 0.27
C VAL A 56 -2.23 -0.69 1.05
N SER A 57 -3.39 -0.77 0.41
CA SER A 57 -4.63 -1.21 1.08
C SER A 57 -4.53 -2.61 1.65
N VAL A 58 -3.96 -3.55 0.90
CA VAL A 58 -3.79 -4.94 1.35
C VAL A 58 -2.76 -5.02 2.48
N TYR A 59 -1.65 -4.29 2.38
CA TYR A 59 -0.64 -4.21 3.42
C TYR A 59 -1.23 -3.68 4.73
N VAL A 60 -1.93 -2.53 4.68
CA VAL A 60 -2.54 -1.95 5.88
C VAL A 60 -3.55 -2.93 6.47
N LYS A 61 -4.42 -3.54 5.67
CA LYS A 61 -5.36 -4.54 6.19
C LYS A 61 -4.67 -5.75 6.86
N ALA A 62 -3.53 -6.18 6.33
CA ALA A 62 -2.80 -7.32 6.89
C ALA A 62 -2.18 -7.01 8.25
N ASN A 63 -1.81 -5.75 8.49
CA ASN A 63 -1.02 -5.33 9.65
C ASN A 63 -1.78 -4.44 10.65
N PHE A 64 -2.96 -3.93 10.29
CA PHE A 64 -3.77 -3.08 11.16
C PHE A 64 -4.61 -3.92 12.13
N GLY A 65 -4.47 -3.60 13.42
CA GLY A 65 -5.12 -4.34 14.51
C GLY A 65 -4.45 -5.69 14.78
N TYR A 66 -4.51 -6.13 16.04
CA TYR A 66 -3.77 -7.31 16.50
C TYR A 66 -4.41 -8.65 16.10
N ASP A 67 -5.75 -8.70 15.97
CA ASP A 67 -6.51 -9.94 15.78
C ASP A 67 -7.21 -9.99 14.41
N ASN A 68 -6.44 -9.99 13.33
CA ASN A 68 -6.98 -10.19 11.99
C ASN A 68 -6.82 -11.67 11.54
N PRO A 69 -7.89 -12.48 11.49
CA PRO A 69 -7.82 -13.88 11.06
C PRO A 69 -7.41 -14.04 9.58
N ASP A 70 -7.53 -12.98 8.78
CA ASP A 70 -7.12 -12.95 7.38
C ASP A 70 -5.68 -12.45 7.17
N ALA A 71 -4.95 -12.09 8.24
CA ALA A 71 -3.65 -11.42 8.14
C ALA A 71 -2.65 -12.16 7.24
N ASP A 72 -2.44 -13.46 7.44
CA ASP A 72 -1.51 -14.24 6.64
C ASP A 72 -1.92 -14.31 5.17
N ARG A 73 -3.21 -14.50 4.88
CA ARG A 73 -3.74 -14.53 3.52
C ARG A 73 -3.55 -13.18 2.82
N LEU A 74 -3.77 -12.09 3.54
CA LEU A 74 -3.57 -10.73 3.03
C LEU A 74 -2.08 -10.45 2.81
N ARG A 75 -1.20 -10.89 3.71
CA ARG A 75 0.25 -10.78 3.54
C ARG A 75 0.73 -11.55 2.30
N MET A 76 0.24 -12.77 2.08
CA MET A 76 0.52 -13.52 0.84
C MET A 76 0.00 -12.79 -0.40
N SER A 77 -1.19 -12.20 -0.34
CA SER A 77 -1.74 -11.40 -1.45
C SER A 77 -0.91 -10.15 -1.72
N TYR A 78 -0.37 -9.51 -0.68
CA TYR A 78 0.53 -8.37 -0.81
C TYR A 78 1.84 -8.78 -1.47
N GLU A 79 2.47 -9.86 -1.00
CA GLU A 79 3.73 -10.37 -1.56
C GLU A 79 3.60 -10.74 -3.04
N SER A 80 2.51 -11.41 -3.43
CA SER A 80 2.24 -11.69 -4.85
C SER A 80 2.11 -10.41 -5.67
N LEU A 81 1.35 -9.42 -5.18
CA LEU A 81 1.19 -8.15 -5.88
C LEU A 81 2.51 -7.37 -5.98
N LYS A 82 3.30 -7.33 -4.90
CA LYS A 82 4.64 -6.75 -4.87
C LYS A 82 5.53 -7.38 -5.93
N ALA A 83 5.58 -8.71 -5.99
CA ALA A 83 6.35 -9.44 -6.99
C ALA A 83 5.91 -9.08 -8.43
N HIS A 84 4.59 -9.00 -8.69
CA HIS A 84 4.08 -8.57 -9.99
C HIS A 84 4.51 -7.14 -10.36
N LEU A 85 4.46 -6.20 -9.41
CA LEU A 85 4.89 -4.82 -9.64
C LEU A 85 6.39 -4.74 -9.95
N THR A 86 7.22 -5.46 -9.20
CA THR A 86 8.68 -5.45 -9.37
C THR A 86 9.17 -6.15 -10.63
N LEU A 87 8.31 -6.92 -11.30
CA LEU A 87 8.60 -7.56 -12.60
C LEU A 87 8.12 -6.73 -13.79
N SER A 88 7.36 -5.65 -13.56
CA SER A 88 6.81 -4.81 -14.63
C SER A 88 7.68 -3.59 -14.89
N GLN A 89 8.13 -3.44 -16.14
CA GLN A 89 8.93 -2.27 -16.54
C GLN A 89 8.20 -0.94 -16.30
N GLU A 90 6.87 -0.91 -16.39
CA GLU A 90 6.07 0.29 -16.10
C GLU A 90 6.28 0.79 -14.65
N TYR A 91 6.60 -0.13 -13.73
CA TYR A 91 6.76 0.17 -12.30
C TYR A 91 8.21 0.21 -11.85
N THR A 92 9.18 -0.19 -12.68
CA THR A 92 10.59 -0.30 -12.29
C THR A 92 11.56 0.47 -13.20
N VAL A 93 11.10 0.98 -14.35
CA VAL A 93 11.95 1.69 -15.32
C VAL A 93 11.47 3.12 -15.47
N GLU A 94 12.32 4.09 -15.12
CA GLU A 94 12.02 5.50 -15.37
C GLU A 94 11.86 5.74 -16.86
N VAL A 95 10.79 6.44 -17.25
CA VAL A 95 10.57 6.81 -18.65
C VAL A 95 11.54 7.92 -19.01
N THR A 96 12.71 7.56 -19.53
CA THR A 96 13.61 8.51 -20.16
C THR A 96 13.04 8.90 -21.51
N THR A 97 12.35 10.04 -21.58
CA THR A 97 12.06 10.68 -22.88
C THR A 97 13.39 11.07 -23.54
N PRO A 98 13.61 10.71 -24.82
CA PRO A 98 14.83 11.05 -25.55
C PRO A 98 14.99 12.55 -25.81
#